data_AF-A0A7S2SWP0-F1
#
_entry.id   AF-A0A7S2SWP0-F1
#
_cell.length_a   1.000
_cell.length_b   1.000
_cell.length_c   1.000
_cell.angle_alpha   90.00
_cell.angle_beta   90.00
_cell.angle_gamma   90.00
#
_symmetry.space_group_name_H-M   'P 1'
#
loop_
_entity.id
_entity.type
_entity.pdbx_description
1 polymer ?
#
loop_
_entity_poly.entity_id
_entity_poly.type
_entity_poly.pdbx_seq_one_letter_code
_entity_poly.pdbx_strand_id
1 'polypeptide(L)'
;GILGGALLLGKQPKKPRVPMVNSRFTRLIKAGALKDGEVVFYRSRSNFEVLNVGKVDGQSGLILCAKTSKYVNDQKFEKNAGSGAKKPCYHMYKADGSNLMALSLLLEGQPPARGGSAT
;
A
#
# COMPACT_ATOMS: atom_id res chain seq x y z
N GLY A 1 -2.92 -10.76 -46.51
CA GLY A 1 -3.59 -10.17 -45.34
C GLY A 1 -4.52 -11.22 -44.77
N ILE A 2 -4.71 -11.38 -43.46
CA ILE A 2 -4.67 -10.44 -42.34
C ILE A 2 -4.13 -11.23 -41.13
N LEU A 3 -3.10 -10.71 -40.43
CA LEU A 3 -2.73 -11.23 -39.11
C LEU A 3 -3.81 -10.81 -38.11
N GLY A 4 -4.62 -11.77 -37.67
CA GLY A 4 -5.55 -11.61 -36.57
C GLY A 4 -4.80 -11.43 -35.26
N GLY A 5 -4.59 -10.17 -34.86
CA GLY A 5 -4.12 -9.81 -33.52
C GLY A 5 -5.22 -10.07 -32.50
N ALA A 6 -5.22 -11.26 -31.91
CA ALA A 6 -6.04 -11.56 -30.74
C ALA A 6 -5.53 -10.73 -29.55
N LEU A 7 -6.21 -9.62 -29.28
CA LEU A 7 -6.02 -8.80 -28.10
C LEU A 7 -6.45 -9.64 -26.88
N LEU A 8 -5.50 -10.28 -26.21
CA LEU A 8 -5.73 -10.98 -24.95
C LEU A 8 -6.15 -9.95 -23.89
N LEU A 9 -7.46 -9.80 -23.70
CA LEU A 9 -8.06 -9.10 -22.56
C LEU A 9 -7.62 -9.80 -21.28
N GLY A 10 -6.50 -9.32 -20.71
CA GLY A 10 -5.98 -9.76 -19.43
C GLY A 10 -7.06 -9.65 -18.36
N LYS A 11 -7.39 -10.77 -17.71
CA LYS A 11 -8.36 -10.82 -16.62
C LYS A 11 -7.89 -9.89 -15.50
N GLN A 12 -8.60 -8.78 -15.28
CA GLN A 12 -8.34 -7.89 -14.15
C GLN A 12 -8.48 -8.66 -12.83
N PRO A 13 -7.53 -8.56 -11.90
CA PRO A 13 -7.61 -9.25 -10.63
C PRO A 13 -8.85 -8.79 -9.86
N LYS A 14 -9.70 -9.73 -9.46
CA LYS A 14 -10.93 -9.42 -8.71
C LYS A 14 -10.56 -8.82 -7.35
N LYS A 15 -11.05 -7.61 -7.05
CA LYS A 15 -10.92 -6.99 -5.73
C LYS A 15 -11.72 -7.80 -4.70
N PRO A 16 -11.12 -8.27 -3.61
CA PRO A 16 -11.85 -8.97 -2.57
C PRO A 16 -12.63 -7.95 -1.71
N ARG A 17 -13.87 -8.29 -1.35
CA ARG A 17 -14.67 -7.51 -0.38
C ARG A 17 -14.28 -7.96 1.02
N VAL A 18 -13.23 -7.38 1.58
CA VAL A 18 -12.73 -7.73 2.93
C VAL A 18 -12.90 -6.51 3.84
N PRO A 19 -13.36 -6.67 5.09
CA PRO A 19 -13.32 -5.61 6.08
C PRO A 19 -11.89 -5.10 6.25
N MET A 20 -11.71 -3.78 6.26
CA MET A 20 -10.40 -3.18 6.37
C MET A 20 -9.82 -3.43 7.77
N VAL A 21 -8.78 -4.28 7.84
CA VAL A 21 -8.09 -4.60 9.09
C VAL A 21 -7.49 -3.32 9.67
N ASN A 22 -7.60 -3.10 10.99
CA ASN A 22 -6.99 -1.94 11.63
C ASN A 22 -5.48 -2.14 11.79
N SER A 23 -4.70 -1.62 10.85
CA SER A 23 -3.23 -1.65 10.86
C SER A 23 -2.70 -0.23 10.69
N ARG A 24 -1.38 -0.02 10.86
CA ARG A 24 -0.76 1.29 10.56
C ARG A 24 -1.01 1.69 9.11
N PHE A 25 -0.90 0.74 8.20
CA PHE A 25 -1.14 0.96 6.78
C PHE A 25 -2.56 1.48 6.52
N THR A 26 -3.59 0.86 7.08
CA THR A 26 -4.98 1.29 6.85
C THR A 26 -5.34 2.56 7.59
N ARG A 27 -4.65 2.89 8.70
CA ARG A 27 -4.74 4.20 9.36
C ARG A 27 -4.17 5.33 8.49
N LEU A 28 -3.05 5.10 7.81
CA LEU A 28 -2.49 6.07 6.86
C LEU A 28 -3.45 6.36 5.70
N ILE A 29 -4.16 5.34 5.22
CA ILE A 29 -5.21 5.51 4.20
C ILE A 29 -6.37 6.34 4.74
N LYS A 30 -6.90 5.99 5.92
CA LYS A 30 -7.99 6.73 6.58
C LYS A 30 -7.65 8.20 6.83
N ALA A 31 -6.40 8.49 7.16
CA ALA A 31 -5.91 9.85 7.39
C ALA A 31 -5.63 10.62 6.08
N GLY A 32 -5.77 10.01 4.90
CA GLY A 32 -5.46 10.63 3.62
C GLY A 32 -3.96 10.79 3.33
N ALA A 33 -3.09 10.27 4.20
CA ALA A 33 -1.64 10.27 4.02
C ALA A 33 -1.18 9.28 2.96
N LEU A 34 -2.00 8.27 2.65
CA LEU A 34 -1.79 7.31 1.58
C LEU A 34 -3.06 7.19 0.72
N LYS A 35 -2.97 7.57 -0.55
CA LYS A 35 -4.14 7.73 -1.43
C LYS A 35 -4.44 6.46 -2.22
N ASP A 36 -5.70 6.32 -2.66
CA ASP A 36 -6.07 5.27 -3.62
C ASP A 36 -5.23 5.40 -4.90
N GLY A 37 -4.73 4.28 -5.39
CA GLY A 37 -3.88 4.25 -6.57
C GLY A 37 -2.42 4.69 -6.34
N GLU A 38 -2.04 5.06 -5.11
CA GLU A 38 -0.67 5.48 -4.82
C GLU A 38 0.32 4.31 -4.92
N VAL A 39 1.52 4.56 -5.44
CA VAL A 39 2.55 3.53 -5.58
C VAL A 39 3.36 3.44 -4.28
N VAL A 40 3.52 2.21 -3.79
CA VAL A 40 4.33 1.89 -2.63
C VAL A 40 5.42 0.88 -2.97
N PHE A 41 6.57 1.05 -2.32
CA PHE A 41 7.76 0.23 -2.49
C PHE A 41 8.10 -0.44 -1.16
N TYR A 42 8.46 -1.71 -1.19
CA TYR A 42 9.17 -2.35 -0.07
C TYR A 42 10.67 -2.32 -0.38
N ARG A 43 11.47 -1.72 0.51
CA ARG A 43 12.92 -1.61 0.35
C ARG A 43 13.67 -2.44 1.37
N SER A 44 14.77 -3.05 0.95
CA SER A 44 15.72 -3.68 1.84
C SER A 44 16.31 -2.66 2.83
N ARG A 45 16.52 -3.08 4.07
CA ARG A 45 17.18 -2.25 5.08
C ARG A 45 18.70 -2.13 4.84
N SER A 46 19.33 -3.18 4.31
CA SER A 46 20.79 -3.27 4.24
C SER A 46 21.38 -2.50 3.06
N ASN A 47 20.73 -2.56 1.90
CA ASN A 47 21.24 -2.01 0.64
C ASN A 47 20.23 -1.08 -0.06
N PHE A 48 19.09 -0.78 0.57
CA PHE A 48 18.04 0.11 0.05
C PHE A 48 17.40 -0.32 -1.29
N GLU A 49 17.69 -1.53 -1.77
CA GLU A 49 17.10 -2.06 -3.00
C GLU A 49 15.59 -2.24 -2.88
N VAL A 50 14.88 -1.96 -3.96
CA VAL A 50 13.44 -2.20 -4.06
C VAL A 50 13.20 -3.70 -4.26
N LEU A 51 12.63 -4.35 -3.25
CA LEU A 51 12.36 -5.79 -3.25
C LEU A 51 10.93 -6.12 -3.70
N ASN A 52 10.00 -5.16 -3.58
CA ASN A 52 8.63 -5.32 -4.03
C ASN A 52 8.00 -3.95 -4.34
N VAL A 53 7.02 -3.95 -5.25
CA VAL A 53 6.27 -2.76 -5.67
C VAL A 53 4.79 -3.11 -5.66
N GLY A 54 3.95 -2.16 -5.27
CA GLY A 54 2.51 -2.33 -5.32
C GLY A 54 1.76 -1.01 -5.43
N LYS A 55 0.47 -1.12 -5.71
CA LYS A 55 -0.45 0.02 -5.81
C LYS A 55 -1.48 -0.08 -4.70
N VAL A 56 -1.71 1.01 -3.98
CA VAL A 56 -2.67 1.08 -2.87
C VAL A 56 -4.09 0.98 -3.43
N ASP A 57 -4.93 0.19 -2.77
CA ASP A 57 -6.38 0.19 -2.94
C ASP A 57 -7.02 0.82 -1.70
N GLY A 58 -7.31 2.11 -1.79
CA GLY A 58 -7.80 2.93 -0.67
C GLY A 58 -9.17 2.49 -0.16
N GLN A 59 -9.95 1.77 -0.98
CA GLN A 59 -11.26 1.26 -0.59
C GLN A 59 -11.18 0.01 0.30
N SER A 60 -10.28 -0.93 -0.03
CA SER A 60 -10.13 -2.19 0.72
C SER A 60 -9.04 -2.13 1.78
N GLY A 61 -8.14 -1.15 1.70
CA GLY A 61 -6.94 -1.08 2.52
C GLY A 61 -5.89 -2.13 2.14
N LEU A 62 -5.96 -2.67 0.92
CA LEU A 62 -5.03 -3.65 0.39
C LEU A 62 -4.03 -3.01 -0.60
N ILE A 63 -3.07 -3.81 -1.01
CA ILE A 63 -2.03 -3.45 -1.98
C ILE A 63 -2.16 -4.42 -3.15
N LEU A 64 -2.34 -3.89 -4.36
CA LEU A 64 -2.16 -4.65 -5.59
C LEU A 64 -0.66 -4.87 -5.79
N CYS A 65 -0.17 -6.05 -5.40
CA CYS A 65 1.24 -6.40 -5.45
C CYS A 65 1.67 -6.73 -6.88
N ALA A 66 2.64 -6.00 -7.44
CA ALA A 66 3.09 -6.17 -8.82
C ALA A 66 3.72 -7.56 -9.06
N LYS A 67 4.46 -8.08 -8.08
CA LYS A 67 5.13 -9.39 -8.18
C LYS A 67 4.16 -10.57 -8.27
N THR A 68 2.97 -10.45 -7.67
CA THR A 68 2.02 -11.58 -7.58
C THR A 68 0.70 -11.31 -8.30
N SER A 69 0.48 -10.10 -8.82
CA SER A 69 -0.77 -9.64 -9.42
C SER A 69 -2.01 -9.91 -8.55
N LYS A 70 -1.85 -9.81 -7.22
CA LYS A 70 -2.90 -10.09 -6.23
C LYS A 70 -3.02 -8.95 -5.25
N TYR A 71 -4.24 -8.70 -4.79
CA TYR A 71 -4.51 -7.84 -3.64
C TYR A 71 -4.07 -8.55 -2.36
N VAL A 72 -3.19 -7.91 -1.61
CA VAL A 72 -2.59 -8.43 -0.38
C VAL A 72 -2.56 -7.34 0.69
N ASN A 73 -2.59 -7.72 1.96
CA ASN A 73 -2.31 -6.78 3.05
C ASN A 73 -0.80 -6.47 3.14
N ASP A 74 -0.44 -5.49 3.96
CA ASP A 74 0.92 -5.04 4.20
C ASP A 74 1.86 -6.16 4.69
N GLN A 75 1.39 -7.05 5.57
CA GLN A 75 2.17 -8.21 6.03
C GLN A 75 2.50 -9.19 4.90
N LYS A 76 1.53 -9.50 4.04
CA LYS A 76 1.74 -10.40 2.91
C LYS A 76 2.56 -9.71 1.82
N PHE A 77 2.45 -8.39 1.67
CA PHE A 77 3.31 -7.59 0.79
C PHE A 77 4.79 -7.66 1.21
N GLU A 78 5.08 -7.53 2.51
CA GLU A 78 6.41 -7.74 3.10
C GLU A 78 6.91 -9.18 2.86
N LYS A 79 6.06 -10.19 3.10
CA LYS A 79 6.42 -11.59 2.84
C LYS A 79 6.75 -11.84 1.37
N ASN A 80 6.02 -11.22 0.44
CA ASN A 80 6.27 -11.33 -1.00
C ASN A 80 7.60 -10.64 -1.42
N ALA A 81 8.06 -9.65 -0.64
CA ALA A 81 9.38 -9.05 -0.76
C ALA A 81 10.52 -9.97 -0.24
N GLY A 82 10.18 -11.13 0.33
CA GLY A 82 11.15 -12.07 0.91
C GLY A 82 11.53 -11.74 2.35
N SER A 83 10.85 -10.79 3.01
CA SER A 83 11.16 -10.40 4.38
C SER A 83 10.29 -11.15 5.40
N GLY A 84 10.89 -11.53 6.53
CA GLY A 84 10.23 -12.11 7.70
C GLY A 84 10.18 -11.16 8.90
N ALA A 85 10.41 -9.86 8.68
CA ALA A 85 10.59 -8.88 9.75
C ALA A 85 9.32 -8.61 10.58
N LYS A 86 8.13 -8.90 10.04
CA LYS A 86 6.82 -8.63 10.65
C LYS A 86 6.62 -7.16 11.01
N LYS A 87 7.23 -6.26 10.23
CA LYS A 87 7.25 -4.80 10.46
C LYS A 87 7.11 -4.05 9.14
N PRO A 88 6.03 -4.28 8.37
CA PRO A 88 5.95 -3.86 6.97
C PRO A 88 6.15 -2.35 6.78
N CYS A 89 5.47 -1.51 7.59
CA CYS A 89 5.54 -0.06 7.46
C CYS A 89 6.95 0.54 7.69
N TYR A 90 7.87 -0.16 8.37
CA TYR A 90 9.24 0.32 8.57
C TYR A 90 10.05 0.33 7.27
N HIS A 91 9.69 -0.54 6.33
CA HIS A 91 10.42 -0.75 5.09
C HIS A 91 9.59 -0.38 3.86
N MET A 92 8.40 0.18 4.06
CA MET A 92 7.54 0.66 3.00
C MET A 92 7.70 2.16 2.79
N TYR A 93 7.76 2.55 1.52
CA TYR A 93 8.00 3.91 1.06
C TYR A 93 7.00 4.31 -0.03
N LYS A 94 6.66 5.60 -0.09
CA LYS A 94 5.97 6.23 -1.21
C LYS A 94 6.93 6.50 -2.37
N ALA A 95 6.39 6.84 -3.54
CA ALA A 95 7.18 7.27 -4.70
C ALA A 95 8.00 8.54 -4.46
N ASP A 96 7.51 9.44 -3.60
CA ASP A 96 8.22 10.65 -3.18
C ASP A 96 9.37 10.37 -2.18
N GLY A 97 9.58 9.11 -1.79
CA GLY A 97 10.62 8.71 -0.84
C GLY A 97 10.19 8.74 0.63
N SER A 98 8.98 9.19 0.96
CA SER A 98 8.49 9.22 2.34
C SER A 98 8.32 7.81 2.90
N ASN A 99 8.78 7.60 4.13
CA ASN A 99 8.63 6.33 4.85
C ASN A 99 7.26 6.24 5.57
N LEU A 100 6.59 5.10 5.44
CA LEU A 100 5.22 4.90 5.95
C LEU A 100 5.19 4.88 7.49
N MET A 101 6.23 4.35 8.15
CA MET A 101 6.34 4.40 9.62
C MET A 101 6.52 5.84 10.10
N ALA A 102 7.37 6.64 9.45
CA ALA A 102 7.57 8.05 9.81
C ALA A 102 6.25 8.84 9.68
N LEU A 103 5.50 8.64 8.59
CA LEU A 103 4.18 9.25 8.40
C LEU A 103 3.19 8.81 9.50
N SER A 104 3.22 7.55 9.90
CA SER A 104 2.33 7.04 10.96
C SER A 104 2.62 7.71 12.30
N LEU A 105 3.89 7.97 12.63
CA LEU A 105 4.27 8.64 13.87
C LEU A 105 3.84 10.12 13.88
N LEU A 106 3.94 10.80 12.74
CA LEU A 106 3.47 12.18 12.60
C LEU A 106 1.95 12.29 12.84
N LEU A 107 1.18 11.29 12.41
CA LEU A 107 -0.26 11.24 12.68
C LEU A 107 -0.58 10.93 14.14
N GLU A 108 0.20 10.06 14.79
CA GLU A 108 0.02 9.74 16.22
C GLU A 108 0.38 10.91 17.13
N GLY A 109 1.29 11.79 16.70
CA GLY A 109 1.67 13.01 17.40
C GLY A 109 0.73 14.20 17.18
N GLN A 110 -0.25 14.10 16.26
CA GLN A 110 -1.25 15.16 16.08
C GLN A 110 -2.39 15.00 17.09
N PRO A 111 -2.73 16.04 17.87
CA PRO A 111 -4.00 16.04 18.58
C PRO A 111 -5.13 15.90 17.55
N PRO A 112 -6.24 15.20 17.89
CA PRO A 112 -7.36 15.04 16.96
C PRO A 112 -7.77 16.43 16.47
N ALA A 113 -7.87 16.60 15.16
CA ALA A 113 -8.33 17.84 14.56
C ALA A 113 -9.66 18.21 15.21
N ARG A 114 -9.67 19.31 15.98
CA ARG A 114 -10.88 19.87 16.58
C ARG A 114 -11.82 20.27 15.45
N GLY A 115 -12.77 19.39 15.15
CA GLY A 115 -13.91 19.68 14.30
C GLY A 115 -15.05 20.26 15.14
N GLY A 116 -15.46 21.48 14.80
CA GLY A 116 -16.74 22.12 15.20
C GLY A 116 -16.72 22.80 16.57
N SER A 117 -17.34 23.96 16.81
CA SER A 117 -18.36 24.67 16.04
C SER A 117 -18.24 26.17 16.31
N ALA A 118 -18.48 26.98 15.29
CA ALA A 118 -18.87 28.37 15.50
C ALA A 118 -20.20 28.39 16.29
N THR A 119 -20.25 29.26 17.28
CA THR A 119 -21.46 29.90 17.85
C THR A 119 -21.07 31.31 18.20
#